data_AF-A0A9W9YYR4-F1
#
_entry.id   AF-A0A9W9YYR4-F1
#
_cell.length_a   1.000
_cell.length_b   1.000
_cell.length_c   1.000
_cell.angle_alpha   90.00
_cell.angle_beta   90.00
_cell.angle_gamma   90.00
#
_symmetry.space_group_name_H-M   'P 1'
#
loop_
_entity.id
_entity.type
_entity.pdbx_description
1 polymer ?
#
loop_
_entity_poly.entity_id
_entity_poly.type
_entity_poly.pdbx_seq_one_letter_code
_entity_poly.pdbx_strand_id
1 'polypeptide(L)'
;LKEDTHLCRKGDQYATMNKTTTICCPVRGFPPPEVTWKLPNGTKLTTGNTMLPITPEKADFGNYTCSAVNVGTVKGPFVISLKQEGRRTFLAEIVDTSGVTELKPGEN
;
A
#
# COMPACT_ATOMS: atom_id res chain seq x y z
N LEU A 1 -7.41 -10.85 -18.71
CA LEU A 1 -6.51 -11.67 -17.86
C LEU A 1 -6.42 -10.96 -16.53
N LYS A 2 -7.13 -11.47 -15.52
CA LYS A 2 -7.50 -10.74 -14.30
C LYS A 2 -6.31 -10.63 -13.33
N GLU A 3 -5.99 -9.38 -13.00
CA GLU A 3 -5.71 -8.87 -11.64
C GLU A 3 -4.50 -9.42 -10.89
N ASP A 4 -3.40 -8.69 -11.08
CA ASP A 4 -2.32 -8.25 -10.19
C ASP A 4 -2.55 -8.32 -8.65
N THR A 5 -3.01 -9.46 -8.14
CA THR A 5 -3.29 -9.73 -6.71
C THR A 5 -2.09 -10.31 -5.95
N HIS A 6 -0.91 -10.35 -6.58
CA HIS A 6 0.30 -11.02 -6.06
C HIS A 6 1.57 -10.15 -6.04
N LEU A 7 1.45 -8.84 -6.25
CA LEU A 7 2.60 -7.92 -6.22
C LEU A 7 2.41 -6.88 -5.13
N CYS A 8 2.90 -7.18 -3.92
CA CYS A 8 3.14 -6.12 -2.95
C CYS A 8 4.04 -5.05 -3.57
N ARG A 9 3.65 -3.77 -3.45
CA ARG A 9 4.51 -2.66 -3.86
C ARG A 9 5.77 -2.67 -3.00
N LYS A 10 6.93 -2.66 -3.68
CA LYS A 10 8.21 -2.42 -3.02
C LYS A 10 8.30 -0.93 -2.68
N GLY A 11 8.54 -0.60 -1.42
CA GLY A 11 8.69 0.78 -0.95
C GLY A 11 7.43 1.34 -0.30
N ASP A 12 7.06 2.55 -0.67
CA ASP A 12 6.02 3.31 0.02
C ASP A 12 4.62 2.73 -0.21
N GLN A 13 3.87 2.64 0.89
CA GLN A 13 2.44 2.30 0.88
C GLN A 13 1.67 3.42 1.56
N TYR A 14 0.42 3.61 1.16
CA TYR A 14 -0.39 4.73 1.59
C TYR A 14 -1.61 4.23 2.35
N ALA A 15 -1.96 4.92 3.43
CA ALA A 15 -3.10 4.58 4.26
C ALA A 15 -3.85 5.84 4.72
N THR A 16 -5.17 5.73 4.77
CA THR A 16 -6.00 6.76 5.41
C THR A 16 -6.05 6.49 6.92
N MET A 17 -5.79 7.51 7.73
CA MET A 17 -5.87 7.43 9.19
C MET A 17 -7.27 6.99 9.64
N ASN A 18 -7.36 6.12 10.64
CA ASN A 18 -8.61 5.55 11.17
C ASN A 18 -9.42 4.74 10.15
N LYS A 19 -8.84 4.35 9.01
CA LYS A 19 -9.48 3.49 8.01
C LYS A 19 -8.67 2.20 7.89
N THR A 20 -9.35 1.06 8.06
CA THR A 20 -8.70 -0.24 7.87
C THR A 20 -8.15 -0.36 6.46
N THR A 21 -6.87 -0.71 6.37
CA THR A 21 -6.15 -0.99 5.14
C THR A 21 -5.24 -2.20 5.35
N THR A 22 -4.66 -2.71 4.28
CA THR A 22 -3.74 -3.85 4.33
C THR A 22 -2.38 -3.43 3.81
N ILE A 23 -1.35 -3.56 4.65
CA ILE A 23 0.04 -3.41 4.20
C ILE A 23 0.60 -4.75 3.75
N CYS A 24 1.44 -4.72 2.72
CA CYS A 24 1.89 -5.93 2.00
C CYS A 24 3.41 -6.07 2.06
N CYS A 25 3.92 -7.22 2.51
CA CYS A 25 5.34 -7.53 2.53
C CYS A 25 5.80 -8.08 1.18
N PRO A 26 6.79 -7.47 0.48
CA PRO A 26 7.21 -7.86 -0.86
C PRO A 26 8.09 -9.13 -0.88
N VAL A 27 7.60 -10.18 -0.25
CA VAL A 27 8.22 -11.50 -0.17
C VAL A 27 7.42 -12.50 -0.99
N ARG A 28 8.14 -13.44 -1.59
CA ARG A 28 7.58 -14.56 -2.35
C ARG A 28 8.21 -15.83 -1.84
N GLY A 29 7.45 -16.92 -1.86
CA GLY A 29 7.92 -18.24 -1.46
C GLY A 29 6.78 -19.24 -1.53
N PHE A 30 7.12 -20.48 -1.90
CA PHE A 30 6.27 -21.64 -1.73
C PHE A 30 7.07 -22.67 -0.91
N PRO A 31 6.51 -23.26 0.17
CA PRO A 31 5.24 -22.90 0.80
C PRO A 31 5.20 -21.44 1.30
N PRO A 32 4.02 -20.88 1.63
CA PRO A 32 3.91 -19.52 2.16
C PRO A 32 4.86 -19.33 3.34
N PRO A 33 5.72 -18.28 3.33
CA PRO A 33 6.67 -18.09 4.40
C PRO A 33 5.99 -17.62 5.68
N GLU A 34 6.59 -17.94 6.82
CA GLU A 34 6.29 -17.27 8.08
C GLU A 34 6.88 -15.86 8.04
N VAL A 35 6.04 -14.82 8.19
CA VAL A 35 6.44 -13.42 8.08
C VAL A 35 6.48 -12.76 9.45
N THR A 36 7.64 -12.25 9.85
CA THR A 36 7.80 -11.40 11.03
C THR A 36 7.79 -9.93 10.63
N TRP A 37 6.82 -9.20 11.16
CA TRP A 37 6.68 -7.76 11.07
C TRP A 37 7.30 -7.08 12.30
N LYS A 38 7.96 -5.95 12.08
CA LYS A 38 8.37 -4.99 13.10
C LYS A 38 7.66 -3.68 12.82
N LEU A 39 6.82 -3.26 13.76
CA LEU A 39 6.05 -2.02 13.71
C LEU A 39 6.94 -0.80 14.03
N PRO A 40 6.50 0.42 13.69
CA PRO A 40 7.22 1.65 14.01
C PRO A 40 7.51 1.82 15.51
N ASN A 41 6.61 1.35 16.37
CA ASN A 41 6.77 1.37 17.82
C ASN A 41 7.77 0.31 18.36
N GLY A 42 8.37 -0.50 17.48
CA GLY A 42 9.32 -1.56 17.83
C GLY A 42 8.68 -2.92 18.12
N THR A 43 7.35 -3.00 18.20
CA THR A 43 6.61 -4.27 18.42
C THR A 43 6.89 -5.24 17.28
N LYS A 44 7.11 -6.52 17.62
CA LYS A 44 7.29 -7.59 16.64
C LYS A 44 6.04 -8.48 16.63
N LEU A 45 5.58 -8.80 15.43
CA LEU A 45 4.43 -9.67 15.19
C LEU A 45 4.80 -10.70 14.14
N THR A 46 4.62 -11.98 14.46
CA THR A 46 4.80 -13.06 13.49
C THR A 46 3.44 -13.48 12.94
N THR A 47 3.31 -13.49 11.61
CA THR A 47 2.10 -13.83 10.87
C THR A 47 2.40 -14.91 9.84
N GLY A 48 1.47 -15.83 9.62
CA GLY A 48 1.56 -16.80 8.50
C GLY A 48 1.22 -16.22 7.13
N ASN A 49 1.07 -14.89 7.02
CA ASN A 49 0.65 -14.22 5.80
C ASN A 49 1.54 -13.01 5.47
N THR A 50 1.68 -12.71 4.19
CA THR A 50 2.44 -11.56 3.67
C THR A 50 1.67 -10.25 3.74
N MET A 51 0.39 -10.31 4.13
CA MET A 51 -0.51 -9.17 4.29
C MET A 51 -0.82 -8.94 5.76
N LEU A 52 -0.70 -7.69 6.20
CA LEU A 52 -1.02 -7.25 7.56
C LEU A 52 -2.16 -6.21 7.50
N PRO A 53 -3.39 -6.56 7.92
CA PRO A 53 -4.46 -5.60 8.09
C PRO A 53 -4.18 -4.69 9.29
N ILE A 54 -4.32 -3.38 9.09
CA ILE A 54 -4.09 -2.34 10.11
C ILE A 54 -5.17 -1.26 10.03
N THR A 55 -5.45 -0.62 11.15
CA THR A 55 -6.22 0.62 11.21
C THR A 55 -5.30 1.69 11.80
N PRO A 56 -4.52 2.41 10.98
CA PRO A 56 -3.42 3.22 11.47
C PRO A 56 -3.91 4.50 12.14
N GLU A 57 -3.36 4.78 13.30
CA GLU A 57 -3.40 6.08 13.97
C GLU A 57 -2.15 6.91 13.63
N LYS A 58 -2.06 8.13 14.16
CA LYS A 58 -0.95 9.05 13.87
C LYS A 58 0.44 8.44 14.13
N ALA A 59 0.57 7.64 15.19
CA ALA A 59 1.84 7.01 15.58
C ALA A 59 2.19 5.75 14.76
N ASP A 60 1.23 5.21 14.01
CA ASP A 60 1.43 4.01 13.18
C ASP A 60 2.03 4.36 11.82
N PHE A 61 1.98 5.62 11.39
CA PHE A 61 2.69 6.05 10.18
C PHE A 61 4.21 6.04 10.41
N GLY A 62 4.94 5.44 9.47
CA GLY A 62 6.38 5.26 9.60
C GLY A 62 6.88 3.98 8.96
N ASN A 63 8.04 3.51 9.42
CA ASN A 63 8.73 2.38 8.81
C ASN A 63 8.32 1.06 9.47
N TYR A 64 7.69 0.21 8.66
CA TYR A 64 7.47 -1.19 8.98
C TYR A 64 8.62 -2.00 8.38
N THR A 65 9.05 -3.03 9.08
CA THR A 65 10.02 -3.98 8.54
C THR A 65 9.39 -5.37 8.50
N CYS A 66 9.49 -6.07 7.38
CA CYS A 66 9.05 -7.45 7.29
C CYS A 66 10.20 -8.38 6.88
N SER A 67 10.27 -9.55 7.51
CA SER A 67 11.19 -10.63 7.16
C SER A 67 10.41 -11.92 7.05
N ALA A 68 10.81 -12.83 6.17
CA ALA A 68 10.05 -14.02 5.87
C ALA A 68 10.96 -15.25 5.93
N VAL A 69 10.50 -16.34 6.57
CA VAL A 69 11.23 -17.60 6.69
C VAL A 69 10.47 -18.68 5.94
N ASN A 70 11.14 -19.36 5.01
CA ASN A 70 10.58 -20.50 4.28
C ASN A 70 11.61 -21.64 4.22
N VAL A 71 11.28 -22.80 4.80
CA VAL A 71 12.14 -24.00 4.86
C VAL A 71 13.61 -23.67 5.22
N GLY A 72 13.80 -22.84 6.25
CA GLY A 72 15.14 -22.42 6.72
C GLY A 72 15.80 -21.29 5.92
N THR A 73 15.20 -20.83 4.82
CA THR A 73 15.67 -19.65 4.09
C THR A 73 15.00 -18.38 4.61
N VAL A 74 15.80 -17.40 5.03
CA VAL A 74 15.33 -16.06 5.40
C VAL A 74 15.35 -15.13 4.19
N LYS A 75 14.27 -14.37 3.99
CA LYS A 75 14.15 -13.28 3.01
C LYS A 75 13.86 -11.97 3.74
N GLY A 76 14.54 -10.90 3.37
CA GLY A 76 14.45 -9.59 4.03
C GLY A 76 15.64 -9.32 4.96
N PRO A 77 15.56 -8.32 5.85
CA PRO A 77 14.41 -7.45 6.09
C PRO A 77 14.07 -6.52 4.92
N PHE A 78 12.79 -6.33 4.64
CA PHE A 78 12.29 -5.31 3.72
C PHE A 78 11.62 -4.18 4.50
N VAL A 79 11.96 -2.95 4.16
CA VAL A 79 11.35 -1.76 4.77
C VAL A 79 10.19 -1.27 3.91
N ILE A 80 9.08 -0.98 4.56
CA ILE A 80 7.87 -0.41 3.98
C ILE A 80 7.58 0.89 4.72
N SER A 81 7.62 2.01 4.01
CA SER A 81 7.23 3.31 4.58
C SER A 81 5.72 3.47 4.43
N LEU A 82 4.98 3.39 5.53
CA LEU A 82 3.56 3.70 5.55
C LEU A 82 3.39 5.22 5.64
N LYS A 83 2.93 5.82 4.54
CA LYS A 83 2.63 7.25 4.42
C LYS A 83 1.14 7.48 4.57
N GLN A 84 0.77 8.63 5.12
CA GLN A 84 -0.63 9.03 5.14
C GLN A 84 -1.08 9.36 3.72
N GLU A 85 -2.15 8.73 3.27
CA GLU A 85 -2.83 9.11 2.05
C GLU A 85 -3.44 10.49 2.27
N GLY A 86 -2.97 11.46 1.49
CA GLY A 86 -3.52 12.81 1.53
C GLY A 86 -5.01 12.77 1.19
N ARG A 87 -5.80 13.58 1.89
CA ARG A 87 -7.18 13.82 1.47
C ARG A 87 -7.08 14.47 0.09
N ARG A 88 -7.57 13.82 -0.97
CA ARG A 88 -7.88 14.55 -2.22
C ARG A 88 -8.93 15.57 -1.85
N THR A 89 -8.51 16.78 -1.49
CA THR A 89 -9.40 17.94 -1.47
C THR A 89 -9.83 18.14 -2.90
N PHE A 90 -11.10 17.87 -3.18
CA PHE A 90 -11.79 18.42 -4.34
C PHE A 90 -11.85 19.94 -4.16
N LEU A 91 -10.72 20.62 -4.28
CA LEU A 91 -10.78 21.94 -4.86
C LEU A 91 -11.20 21.65 -6.29
N ALA A 92 -12.45 21.97 -6.62
CA ALA A 92 -12.82 22.15 -8.00
C ALA A 92 -11.80 23.15 -8.55
N GLU A 93 -10.80 22.66 -9.28
CA GLU A 93 -10.01 23.52 -10.15
C GLU A 93 -11.05 24.09 -11.11
N ILE A 94 -11.30 25.38 -10.92
CA ILE A 94 -11.99 26.21 -11.87
C ILE A 94 -11.32 25.94 -13.22
N VAL A 95 -12.13 25.61 -14.21
CA VAL A 95 -11.77 25.53 -15.62
C VAL A 95 -10.92 26.76 -15.99
N ASP A 96 -9.73 26.51 -16.52
CA ASP A 96 -9.13 27.41 -17.52
C ASP A 96 -8.61 26.52 -18.67
N THR A 97 -9.45 26.22 -19.66
CA THR A 97 -9.44 26.85 -20.99
C THR A 97 -8.07 27.19 -21.58
N SER A 98 -7.42 26.18 -22.16
CA SER A 98 -6.79 26.36 -23.47
C SER A 98 -6.84 25.07 -24.30
N GLY A 99 -7.93 24.95 -25.07
CA GLY A 99 -7.89 24.43 -26.44
C GLY A 99 -8.26 22.96 -26.69
N VAL A 100 -9.56 22.62 -26.66
CA VAL A 100 -10.23 21.95 -27.79
C VAL A 100 -11.69 22.46 -27.85
N THR A 101 -11.94 23.44 -28.73
CA THR A 101 -13.24 23.81 -29.33
C THR A 101 -13.80 22.61 -30.12
N GLU A 102 -15.08 22.36 -30.36
CA GLU A 102 -16.35 23.09 -30.35
C GLU A 102 -17.49 22.04 -30.44
N LEU A 103 -18.70 22.35 -29.96
CA LEU A 103 -19.91 21.54 -30.19
C LEU A 103 -20.67 22.04 -31.45
N LYS A 104 -20.87 21.09 -32.39
CA LYS A 104 -21.97 20.85 -33.37
C LYS A 104 -22.47 21.98 -34.30
N PRO A 105 -22.84 21.61 -35.55
CA PRO A 105 -24.26 21.36 -35.89
C PRO A 105 -24.40 20.03 -36.63
N GLY A 106 -25.41 19.21 -36.41
CA GLY A 106 -26.81 19.47 -36.72
C GLY A 106 -27.28 18.24 -37.50
N GLU A 107 -28.30 17.59 -36.97
CA GLU A 107 -29.05 16.51 -37.60
C GLU A 107 -29.74 17.06 -38.85
N ASN A 108 -29.70 16.28 -39.94
CA ASN A 108 -30.78 16.20 -40.93
C ASN A 108 -30.99 14.72 -41.22
#